data_AF-A0A484NMS7-F1
#
_entry.id   AF-A0A484NMS7-F1
#
_cell.length_a   1.000
_cell.length_b   1.000
_cell.length_c   1.000
_cell.angle_alpha   90.00
_cell.angle_beta   90.00
_cell.angle_gamma   90.00
#
_symmetry.space_group_name_H-M   'P 1'
#
loop_
_entity.id
_entity.type
_entity.pdbx_description
1 polymer ?
#
loop_
_entity_poly.entity_id
_entity_poly.type
_entity_poly.pdbx_seq_one_letter_code
_entity_poly.pdbx_strand_id
1 'polypeptide(L)' 'MAAPNRTLRELAAPDLTIQPISITYGELEKPLKLNSGFINLLPKFHGLPGEDPFRHISEFMITC' A
#
# COMPACT_ATOMS: atom_id res chain seq x y z
N MET A 1 -15.73 3.34 36.82
CA MET A 1 -14.80 3.94 35.84
C MET A 1 -15.35 3.62 34.46
N ALA A 2 -15.95 4.60 33.78
CA ALA A 2 -16.65 4.39 32.51
C ALA A 2 -15.64 4.29 31.35
N ALA A 3 -15.79 3.27 30.51
CA ALA A 3 -14.96 3.09 29.33
C ALA A 3 -15.21 4.26 28.34
N PRO A 4 -14.15 4.83 27.73
CA PRO A 4 -14.31 5.92 26.78
C PRO A 4 -15.09 5.43 25.55
N ASN A 5 -16.15 6.16 25.18
CA ASN A 5 -16.93 5.94 23.96
C ASN A 5 -16.05 6.29 22.75
N ARG A 6 -15.36 5.30 22.17
CA ARG A 6 -14.65 5.46 20.90
C ARG A 6 -15.66 5.52 19.76
N THR A 7 -15.52 6.51 18.90
CA THR A 7 -16.38 6.68 17.73
C THR A 7 -16.07 5.63 16.66
N LEU A 8 -17.06 5.26 15.83
CA LEU A 8 -16.85 4.29 14.73
C LEU A 8 -15.69 4.67 13.80
N ARG A 9 -15.43 5.97 13.64
CA ARG A 9 -14.29 6.50 12.89
C ARG A 9 -12.94 6.14 13.51
N GLU A 10 -12.84 6.15 14.83
CA GLU A 10 -11.61 5.77 15.54
C GLU A 10 -11.38 4.26 15.52
N LEU A 11 -12.46 3.46 15.47
CA LEU A 11 -12.35 2.00 15.32
C LEU A 11 -11.98 1.57 13.89
N ALA A 12 -12.38 2.36 12.89
CA ALA A 12 -12.08 2.12 11.48
C ALA A 12 -10.76 2.77 11.00
N ALA A 13 -10.16 3.64 11.82
CA ALA A 13 -8.86 4.22 11.52
C ALA A 13 -7.79 3.14 11.64
N PRO A 14 -6.97 2.89 10.61
CA PRO A 14 -5.86 1.96 10.74
C PRO A 14 -4.92 2.47 11.83
N ASP A 15 -4.58 1.61 12.78
CA ASP A 15 -3.66 1.97 13.85
C ASP A 15 -2.24 2.09 13.26
N LEU A 16 -1.90 3.31 12.84
CA LEU A 16 -0.60 3.65 12.26
C LEU A 16 0.54 3.61 13.29
N THR A 17 0.23 3.36 14.57
CA THR A 17 1.22 3.26 15.65
C THR A 17 1.70 1.83 15.88
N ILE A 18 0.90 0.84 15.47
CA ILE A 18 1.18 -0.60 15.70
C ILE A 18 2.04 -1.21 14.60
N GLN A 19 2.05 -0.66 13.38
CA GLN A 19 2.91 -1.15 12.30
C GLN A 19 3.50 0.01 11.50
N PRO A 20 4.83 0.06 11.30
CA PRO A 20 5.39 0.96 10.32
C PRO A 20 4.79 0.63 8.95
N ILE A 21 4.23 1.63 8.28
CA ILE A 21 3.78 1.53 6.87
C ILE A 21 4.99 1.21 5.96
N SER A 22 6.21 1.41 6.47
CA SER A 22 7.45 1.03 5.82
C SER A 22 7.76 -0.46 6.02
N ILE A 23 7.82 -1.19 4.92
CA ILE A 23 8.58 -2.43 4.86
C ILE A 23 10.08 -2.10 4.86
N THR A 24 10.84 -2.72 5.74
CA THR A 24 12.30 -2.60 5.73
C THR A 24 12.82 -3.40 4.55
N TYR A 25 13.20 -2.71 3.48
CA TYR A 25 13.93 -3.33 2.37
C TYR A 25 15.36 -3.64 2.84
N GLY A 26 15.81 -4.86 2.60
CA GLY A 26 17.22 -5.22 2.79
C GLY A 26 18.13 -4.42 1.86
N GLU A 27 19.42 -4.38 2.17
CA GLU A 27 20.42 -3.75 1.31
C GLU A 27 20.39 -4.41 -0.07
N LEU A 28 19.92 -3.67 -1.06
CA LEU A 28 19.82 -4.14 -2.44
C LEU A 28 21.23 -4.18 -3.03
N GLU A 29 21.71 -5.38 -3.36
CA GLU A 29 23.02 -5.59 -4.01
C GLU A 29 23.18 -4.79 -5.31
N LYS A 30 22.06 -4.40 -5.93
CA LYS A 30 22.02 -3.58 -7.15
C LYS A 30 20.93 -2.51 -7.05
N PRO A 31 21.19 -1.28 -7.51
CA PRO A 31 20.17 -0.24 -7.55
C PRO A 31 19.01 -0.68 -8.47
N LEU A 32 17.79 -0.66 -7.94
CA LEU A 32 16.59 -0.89 -8.74
C LEU A 32 16.40 0.31 -9.67
N LYS A 33 16.71 0.12 -10.95
CA LYS A 33 16.47 1.12 -11.98
C LYS A 33 15.16 0.80 -12.69
N LEU A 34 14.14 1.61 -12.39
CA LEU A 34 12.90 1.60 -13.15
C LEU A 34 13.14 2.39 -14.45
N ASN A 35 13.05 1.71 -15.59
CA ASN A 35 13.14 2.38 -16.87
C ASN A 35 11.91 3.28 -17.07
N SER A 36 12.08 4.50 -17.60
CA SER A 36 10.98 5.45 -17.77
C SER A 36 9.84 4.91 -18.64
N GLY A 37 10.14 4.05 -19.61
CA GLY A 37 9.13 3.34 -20.40
C GLY A 37 8.23 2.42 -19.57
N PHE A 38 8.74 1.86 -18.46
CA PHE A 38 7.99 1.00 -17.55
C PHE A 38 7.13 1.77 -16.55
N ILE A 39 7.37 3.07 -16.33
CA ILE A 39 6.51 3.91 -15.47
C ILE A 39 5.08 3.93 -15.98
N ASN A 40 4.88 3.84 -17.30
CA ASN A 40 3.55 3.77 -17.91
C ASN A 40 2.86 2.42 -17.73
N LEU A 41 3.62 1.36 -17.43
CA LEU A 41 3.10 0.01 -17.19
C LEU A 41 2.79 -0.23 -15.72
N LEU A 42 3.35 0.57 -14.80
CA LEU A 42 3.08 0.40 -13.38
C LEU A 42 1.58 0.59 -13.09
N PRO A 43 0.97 -0.28 -12.27
CA PRO A 43 -0.39 -0.10 -11.83
C PRO A 43 -0.50 1.23 -11.08
N LYS A 44 -1.41 2.09 -11.53
CA LYS A 44 -1.70 3.37 -10.88
C LYS A 44 -2.85 3.17 -9.92
N PHE A 45 -2.63 3.54 -8.67
CA PHE A 45 -3.65 3.48 -7.63
C PHE A 45 -4.03 4.91 -7.22
N HIS A 46 -5.31 5.23 -7.28
CA HIS A 46 -5.88 6.53 -6.94
C HIS A 46 -6.63 6.53 -5.61
N GLY A 47 -6.73 5.38 -4.93
CA GLY A 47 -7.41 5.27 -3.64
C GLY A 47 -8.91 5.43 -3.72
N LEU A 48 -9.50 5.18 -4.90
CA LEU A 48 -10.95 5.25 -5.09
C LEU A 48 -11.64 4.10 -4.34
N PRO A 49 -12.84 4.34 -3.77
CA PRO A 49 -13.62 3.28 -3.15
C PRO A 49 -13.99 2.21 -4.19
N GLY A 50 -13.50 0.99 -3.99
CA GLY A 50 -13.66 -0.14 -4.92
C GLY A 50 -12.42 -0.47 -5.75
N GLU A 51 -11.38 0.37 -5.70
CA GLU A 51 -10.09 0.08 -6.28
C GLU A 51 -9.32 -0.83 -5.32
N ASP A 52 -9.00 -2.05 -5.77
CA ASP A 52 -8.25 -3.02 -4.96
C ASP A 52 -6.76 -2.99 -5.35
N PRO A 53 -5.85 -2.56 -4.45
CA PRO A 53 -4.43 -2.48 -4.74
C PRO A 53 -3.82 -3.85 -5.05
N PHE A 54 -4.29 -4.90 -4.37
CA PHE A 54 -3.77 -6.26 -4.52
C PHE A 54 -4.08 -6.83 -5.91
N ARG A 55 -5.28 -6.59 -6.41
CA ARG A 55 -5.70 -6.97 -7.76
C ARG A 55 -4.87 -6.26 -8.82
N HIS A 56 -4.67 -4.95 -8.69
CA HIS A 56 -3.86 -4.17 -9.63
C HIS A 56 -2.40 -4.67 -9.71
N ILE A 57 -1.80 -4.99 -8.55
CA ILE A 57 -0.45 -5.56 -8.50
C ILE A 57 -0.45 -6.98 -9.10
N SER A 58 -1.45 -7.80 -8.77
CA SER A 58 -1.56 -9.17 -9.30
C SER A 58 -1.69 -9.19 -10.83
N GLU A 59 -2.53 -8.33 -11.40
CA GLU A 59 -2.69 -8.19 -12.85
C GLU A 59 -1.39 -7.73 -13.52
N PHE A 60 -0.66 -6.81 -12.90
CA PHE A 60 0.66 -6.38 -13.38
C PHE A 60 1.68 -7.54 -13.37
N MET A 61 1.74 -8.32 -12.28
CA MET A 61 2.65 -9.47 -12.15
C MET A 61 2.34 -10.62 -13.13
N ILE A 62 1.11 -10.72 -13.63
CA ILE A 62 0.72 -11.71 -14.64
C ILE A 62 1.04 -11.21 -16.06
N THR A 63 0.96 -9.90 -16.28
CA THR A 63 1.10 -9.27 -17.60
C THR A 63 2.56 -8.96 -17.96
N CYS A 64 3.44 -8.80 -16.97
CA CYS A 64 4.87 -8.50 -17.12
C CYS A 64 5.74 -9.72 -16.83
#